data_AF-A0A2V7SJ90-F1
#
_entry.id   AF-A0A2V7SJ90-F1
#
_cell.length_a   1.000
_cell.length_b   1.000
_cell.length_c   1.000
_cell.angle_alpha   90.00
_cell.angle_beta   90.00
_cell.angle_gamma   90.00
#
_symmetry.space_group_name_H-M   'P 1'
#
loop_
_entity.id
_entity.type
_entity.pdbx_description
1 polymer ?
#
loop_
_entity_poly.entity_id
_entity_poly.type
_entity_poly.pdbx_seq_one_letter_code
_entity_poly.pdbx_strand_id
1 'polypeptide(L)'
;MIARHETHLDKVDIWSALAAPLPPGVISWRQDGRPISRDGRHLARFVAYIEANTVRERLDAVVPGEWDLTLELLPPVTGLDEDANQGACSFKARLQILGVIREDVGTGAFKRAAVRFGIAHELYAYEQNWVQMDGDGKYARPIEDPAVTYARRYGRPRVASAPATEPAQLTAPVERETEVPVSEEPASAASANTALTSDEPSCPKCGGRMWDNRLTKRNPKAPDYKCRDRSCDGVIWPPKTGKNEKTESAKTLSEETEEIPF
;
A
#
# COMPACT_ATOMS: atom_id res chain seq x y z
N MET A 1 9.60 2.79 35.08
CA MET A 1 10.56 1.97 34.31
C MET A 1 9.74 1.25 33.23
N ILE A 2 9.62 1.84 32.04
CA ILE A 2 8.80 1.27 30.97
C ILE A 2 9.72 0.34 30.18
N ALA A 3 9.46 -0.96 30.27
CA ALA A 3 10.15 -1.97 29.48
C ALA A 3 9.92 -1.66 28.00
N ARG A 4 10.97 -1.20 27.31
CA ARG A 4 11.00 -1.21 25.85
C ARG A 4 10.95 -2.68 25.45
N HIS A 5 9.82 -3.13 24.91
CA HIS A 5 9.78 -4.35 24.13
C HIS A 5 10.64 -4.10 22.88
N GLU A 6 11.94 -4.31 23.01
CA GLU A 6 12.82 -4.49 21.87
C GLU A 6 12.46 -5.87 21.30
N THR A 7 11.56 -5.88 20.31
CA THR A 7 11.40 -7.03 19.41
C THR A 7 12.69 -7.15 18.62
N HIS A 8 13.64 -7.88 19.17
CA HIS A 8 14.88 -8.25 18.50
C HIS A 8 14.50 -9.29 17.43
N LEU A 9 14.10 -8.83 16.24
CA LEU A 9 13.98 -9.70 15.07
C LEU A 9 15.39 -10.15 14.70
N ASP A 10 15.60 -11.46 14.58
CA ASP A 10 16.88 -11.97 14.10
C ASP A 10 17.10 -11.52 12.65
N LYS A 11 18.35 -11.32 12.24
CA LYS A 11 18.67 -10.80 10.88
C LYS A 11 18.03 -11.61 9.74
N VAL A 12 17.82 -12.91 9.94
CA VAL A 12 17.15 -13.78 8.97
C VAL A 12 15.66 -13.44 8.84
N ASP A 13 15.00 -13.12 9.96
CA ASP A 13 13.59 -12.74 10.00
C ASP A 13 13.35 -11.40 9.30
N ILE A 14 14.32 -10.49 9.36
CA ILE A 14 14.24 -9.17 8.71
C ILE A 14 14.14 -9.31 7.19
N TRP A 15 15.01 -10.11 6.57
CA TRP A 15 14.97 -10.31 5.11
C TRP A 15 13.68 -11.01 4.67
N SER A 16 13.20 -11.97 5.46
CA SER A 16 11.91 -12.62 5.23
C SER A 16 10.74 -11.65 5.35
N ALA A 17 10.75 -10.79 6.37
CA ALA A 17 9.72 -9.76 6.58
C ALA A 17 9.72 -8.67 5.49
N LEU A 18 10.89 -8.30 4.96
CA LEU A 18 10.99 -7.41 3.79
C LEU A 18 10.45 -8.09 2.52
N ALA A 19 10.72 -9.38 2.35
CA ALA A 19 10.26 -10.18 1.21
C ALA A 19 8.80 -10.65 1.31
N ALA A 20 8.12 -10.38 2.43
CA ALA A 20 6.75 -10.80 2.66
C ALA A 20 5.80 -10.29 1.55
N PRO A 21 4.74 -11.06 1.21
CA PRO A 21 3.80 -10.71 0.14
C PRO A 21 3.25 -9.29 0.27
N LEU A 22 2.95 -8.66 -0.86
CA LEU A 22 2.37 -7.32 -0.85
C LEU A 22 0.96 -7.35 -0.26
N PRO A 23 0.56 -6.31 0.50
CA PRO A 23 -0.82 -6.19 0.95
C PRO A 23 -1.79 -6.15 -0.23
N PRO A 24 -3.00 -6.70 -0.09
CA PRO A 24 -3.98 -6.69 -1.17
C PRO A 24 -4.33 -5.25 -1.59
N GLY A 25 -4.43 -5.01 -2.90
CA GLY A 25 -4.85 -3.72 -3.45
C GLY A 25 -3.79 -2.61 -3.46
N VAL A 26 -2.51 -2.91 -3.16
CA VAL A 26 -1.40 -1.95 -3.37
C VAL A 26 -0.79 -2.03 -4.77
N ILE A 27 -1.01 -3.16 -5.47
CA ILE A 27 -0.56 -3.36 -6.84
C ILE A 27 -1.47 -2.55 -7.77
N SER A 28 -0.84 -1.66 -8.52
CA SER A 28 -1.46 -0.82 -9.53
C SER A 28 -0.99 -1.22 -10.93
N TRP A 29 -1.71 -0.81 -11.96
CA TRP A 29 -1.44 -1.18 -13.34
C TRP A 29 -1.28 0.06 -14.19
N ARG A 30 -0.19 0.12 -14.96
CA ARG A 30 0.03 1.20 -15.94
C ARG A 30 0.18 0.62 -17.33
N GLN A 31 -0.27 1.37 -18.32
CA GLN A 31 -0.03 1.04 -19.72
C GLN A 31 1.47 1.10 -20.01
N ASP A 32 1.97 0.13 -20.76
CA ASP A 32 3.35 0.04 -21.21
C ASP A 32 3.41 -0.08 -22.74
N GLY A 33 3.86 0.99 -23.39
CA GLY A 33 3.89 1.13 -24.84
C GLY A 33 2.58 1.63 -25.47
N ARG A 34 2.59 1.73 -26.80
CA ARG A 34 1.43 2.17 -27.59
C ARG A 34 0.42 1.03 -27.79
N PRO A 35 -0.90 1.31 -27.86
CA PRO A 35 -1.88 0.29 -28.20
C PRO A 35 -1.60 -0.30 -29.59
N ILE A 36 -1.79 -1.62 -29.72
CA ILE A 36 -1.75 -2.33 -31.00
C ILE A 36 -3.18 -2.53 -31.51
N SER A 37 -3.40 -2.38 -32.80
CA SER A 37 -4.68 -2.73 -33.43
C SER A 37 -4.64 -4.19 -33.87
N ARG A 38 -5.60 -4.99 -33.41
CA ARG A 38 -5.77 -6.39 -33.81
C ARG A 38 -7.24 -6.71 -33.94
N ASP A 39 -7.65 -7.24 -35.09
CA ASP A 39 -9.03 -7.68 -35.35
C ASP A 39 -10.08 -6.57 -35.12
N GLY A 40 -9.75 -5.32 -35.46
CA GLY A 40 -10.61 -4.16 -35.25
C GLY A 40 -10.72 -3.69 -33.79
N ARG A 41 -9.87 -4.21 -32.90
CA ARG A 41 -9.80 -3.83 -31.48
C ARG A 41 -8.44 -3.22 -31.14
N HIS A 42 -8.42 -2.25 -30.25
CA HIS A 42 -7.20 -1.70 -29.70
C HIS A 42 -6.82 -2.45 -28.42
N LEU A 43 -5.63 -3.04 -28.37
CA LEU A 43 -5.11 -3.74 -27.21
C LEU A 43 -3.87 -3.01 -26.70
N ALA A 44 -3.78 -2.78 -25.39
CA ALA A 44 -2.58 -2.26 -24.77
C ALA A 44 -2.05 -3.23 -23.73
N ARG A 45 -0.73 -3.23 -23.56
CA ARG A 45 -0.06 -4.00 -22.53
C ARG A 45 -0.05 -3.20 -21.23
N PHE A 46 -0.37 -3.85 -20.13
CA PHE A 46 -0.32 -3.28 -18.79
C PHE A 46 0.72 -4.01 -17.94
N VAL A 47 1.48 -3.23 -17.17
CA VAL A 47 2.52 -3.73 -16.27
C VAL A 47 2.14 -3.37 -14.83
N ALA A 48 2.20 -4.38 -13.96
CA ALA A 48 1.98 -4.25 -12.54
C ALA A 48 3.11 -3.44 -11.89
N TYR A 49 2.75 -2.60 -10.92
CA TYR A 49 3.70 -1.82 -10.15
C TYR A 49 3.16 -1.45 -8.78
N ILE A 50 4.06 -1.09 -7.87
CA ILE A 50 3.72 -0.48 -6.59
C ILE A 50 4.15 0.98 -6.54
N GLU A 51 3.48 1.75 -5.69
CA GLU A 51 3.86 3.11 -5.38
C GLU A 51 5.14 3.15 -4.53
N ALA A 52 5.89 4.25 -4.62
CA ALA A 52 7.11 4.42 -3.82
C ALA A 52 6.80 4.41 -2.31
N ASN A 53 5.64 4.92 -1.91
CA ASN A 53 5.18 4.89 -0.52
C ASN A 53 5.02 3.47 0.02
N THR A 54 4.59 2.50 -0.79
CA THR A 54 4.49 1.10 -0.37
C THR A 54 5.85 0.52 0.03
N VAL A 55 6.92 0.88 -0.69
CA VAL A 55 8.29 0.50 -0.33
C VAL A 55 8.72 1.17 0.97
N ARG A 56 8.51 2.49 1.08
CA ARG A 56 8.86 3.26 2.27
C ARG A 56 8.17 2.72 3.53
N GLU A 57 6.87 2.46 3.45
CA GLU A 57 6.08 1.90 4.56
C GLU A 57 6.56 0.51 4.97
N ARG A 58 6.94 -0.35 4.01
CA ARG A 58 7.53 -1.65 4.31
C ARG A 58 8.87 -1.51 5.04
N LEU A 59 9.73 -0.60 4.59
CA LEU A 59 11.03 -0.33 5.23
C LEU A 59 10.82 0.23 6.64
N ASP A 60 9.97 1.24 6.80
CA ASP A 60 9.66 1.86 8.10
C ASP A 60 9.05 0.85 9.09
N ALA A 61 8.26 -0.12 8.60
CA ALA A 61 7.65 -1.14 9.45
C ALA A 61 8.63 -2.25 9.89
N VAL A 62 9.57 -2.64 9.02
CA VAL A 62 10.45 -3.80 9.26
C VAL A 62 11.81 -3.39 9.83
N VAL A 63 12.35 -2.25 9.40
CA VAL A 63 13.68 -1.73 9.79
C VAL A 63 13.60 -0.24 10.14
N PRO A 64 12.78 0.16 11.14
CA PRO A 64 12.57 1.56 11.48
C PRO A 64 13.88 2.26 11.83
N GLY A 65 14.21 3.32 11.08
CA GLY A 65 15.43 4.12 11.31
C GLY A 65 16.74 3.46 10.88
N GLU A 66 16.70 2.23 10.37
CA GLU A 66 17.88 1.42 10.00
C GLU A 66 18.01 1.22 8.48
N TRP A 67 17.43 2.16 7.71
CA TRP A 67 17.53 2.22 6.26
C TRP A 67 17.88 3.63 5.79
N ASP A 68 18.67 3.72 4.72
CA ASP A 68 19.07 4.97 4.08
C ASP A 68 18.96 4.87 2.55
N LEU A 69 18.57 5.97 1.91
CA LEU A 69 18.43 6.06 0.47
C LEU A 69 19.21 7.28 -0.04
N THR A 70 20.22 7.01 -0.86
CA THR A 70 20.89 8.03 -1.66
C THR A 70 20.40 7.96 -3.11
N LEU A 71 19.98 9.10 -3.67
CA LEU A 71 19.62 9.24 -5.08
C LEU A 71 20.61 10.17 -5.78
N GLU A 72 21.24 9.67 -6.83
CA GLU A 72 22.13 10.44 -7.69
C GLU A 72 21.48 10.59 -9.07
N LEU A 73 21.36 11.81 -9.56
CA LEU A 73 20.87 12.08 -10.92
C LEU A 73 21.97 11.70 -11.91
N LEU A 74 21.67 10.79 -12.83
CA LEU A 74 22.59 10.38 -13.87
C LEU A 74 22.53 11.34 -15.07
N PRO A 75 23.66 11.54 -15.78
CA PRO A 75 23.68 12.28 -17.03
C PRO A 75 22.69 11.68 -18.04
N PRO A 76 22.07 12.52 -18.90
CA PRO A 76 21.25 12.02 -19.99
C PRO A 76 22.10 11.14 -20.92
N VAL A 77 21.58 9.97 -21.28
CA VAL A 77 22.23 9.08 -22.24
C VAL A 77 22.01 9.64 -23.64
N THR A 78 23.08 10.07 -24.30
CA THR A 78 23.05 10.57 -25.68
C THR A 78 22.87 9.41 -26.67
N GLY A 79 22.04 9.59 -27.70
CA GLY A 79 21.88 8.61 -28.80
C GLY A 79 20.71 7.62 -28.67
N LEU A 80 19.82 7.78 -27.69
CA LEU A 80 18.50 7.14 -27.69
C LEU A 80 17.49 8.07 -28.38
N ASP A 81 16.65 7.51 -29.26
CA ASP A 81 15.68 8.26 -30.09
C ASP A 81 15.04 9.41 -29.32
N GLU A 82 15.32 10.64 -29.76
CA GLU A 82 14.93 11.88 -29.11
C GLU A 82 13.41 11.94 -28.85
N ASP A 83 12.61 11.37 -29.76
CA ASP A 83 11.14 11.36 -29.70
C ASP A 83 10.54 10.50 -28.58
N ALA A 84 11.28 9.52 -28.04
CA ALA A 84 10.77 8.63 -26.99
C ALA A 84 11.24 9.02 -25.58
N ASN A 85 12.30 9.81 -25.48
CA ASN A 85 13.05 9.97 -24.24
C ASN A 85 13.36 11.44 -23.87
N GLN A 86 12.80 12.42 -24.60
CA GLN A 86 12.96 13.84 -24.28
C GLN A 86 12.40 14.14 -22.87
N GLY A 87 13.31 14.19 -21.88
CA GLY A 87 12.99 14.44 -20.47
C GLY A 87 13.05 13.23 -19.54
N ALA A 88 13.50 12.05 -20.00
CA ALA A 88 13.69 10.90 -19.12
C ALA A 88 14.95 11.07 -18.25
N CYS A 89 14.77 11.48 -17.00
CA CYS A 89 15.82 11.46 -16.00
C CYS A 89 16.03 10.02 -15.50
N SER A 90 17.29 9.57 -15.49
CA SER A 90 17.67 8.32 -14.83
C SER A 90 18.34 8.65 -13.51
N PHE A 91 17.98 7.93 -12.47
CA PHE A 91 18.65 8.03 -11.18
C PHE A 91 19.43 6.76 -10.91
N LYS A 92 20.56 6.88 -10.22
CA LYS A 92 21.16 5.77 -9.48
C LYS A 92 20.64 5.85 -8.06
N ALA A 93 19.97 4.79 -7.62
CA ALA A 93 19.55 4.64 -6.25
C ALA A 93 20.52 3.72 -5.53
N ARG A 94 21.02 4.17 -4.38
CA ARG A 94 21.78 3.36 -3.42
C ARG A 94 20.94 3.21 -2.17
N LEU A 95 20.37 2.02 -1.98
CA LEU A 95 19.56 1.68 -0.81
C LEU A 95 20.38 0.84 0.15
N GLN A 96 20.53 1.33 1.37
CA GLN A 96 21.24 0.67 2.45
C GLN A 96 20.25 0.23 3.54
N ILE A 97 20.31 -1.03 3.96
CA ILE A 97 19.49 -1.59 5.04
C ILE A 97 20.42 -2.37 5.96
N LEU A 98 20.51 -2.00 7.25
CA LEU A 98 21.37 -2.65 8.24
C LEU A 98 22.83 -2.84 7.75
N GLY A 99 23.35 -1.85 7.03
CA GLY A 99 24.70 -1.85 6.45
C GLY A 99 24.86 -2.61 5.12
N VAL A 100 23.85 -3.37 4.68
CA VAL A 100 23.85 -4.02 3.35
C VAL A 100 23.38 -3.03 2.31
N ILE A 101 24.13 -2.90 1.21
CA ILE A 101 23.84 -1.93 0.15
C ILE A 101 23.45 -2.67 -1.13
N ARG A 102 22.37 -2.23 -1.77
CA ARG A 102 21.99 -2.63 -3.12
C ARG A 102 21.69 -1.38 -3.94
N GLU A 103 22.18 -1.38 -5.17
CA GLU A 103 22.03 -0.24 -6.07
C GLU A 103 21.23 -0.62 -7.32
N ASP A 104 20.48 0.30 -7.90
CA ASP A 104 19.86 0.11 -9.22
C ASP A 104 19.72 1.44 -9.96
N VAL A 105 19.41 1.39 -11.25
CA VAL A 105 19.34 2.58 -12.12
C VAL A 105 18.02 2.68 -12.89
N GLY A 106 17.60 3.92 -13.16
CA GLY A 106 16.45 4.26 -14.01
C GLY A 106 15.43 5.17 -13.33
N THR A 107 14.31 5.45 -14.02
CA THR A 107 13.22 6.33 -13.53
C THR A 107 12.52 5.80 -12.27
N GLY A 108 12.64 4.49 -11.99
CA GLY A 108 12.12 3.83 -10.79
C GLY A 108 13.21 3.22 -9.90
N ALA A 109 14.43 3.76 -9.92
CA ALA A 109 15.61 3.17 -9.30
C ALA A 109 15.43 2.77 -7.83
N PHE A 110 14.76 3.60 -7.00
CA PHE A 110 14.49 3.27 -5.60
C PHE A 110 13.71 1.95 -5.45
N LYS A 111 12.61 1.81 -6.19
CA LYS A 111 11.78 0.60 -6.14
C LYS A 111 12.53 -0.62 -6.68
N ARG A 112 13.37 -0.43 -7.70
CA ARG A 112 14.22 -1.50 -8.26
C ARG A 112 15.31 -1.95 -7.29
N ALA A 113 15.95 -1.02 -6.59
CA ALA A 113 16.91 -1.34 -5.53
C ALA A 113 16.24 -2.11 -4.37
N ALA A 114 15.02 -1.70 -3.98
CA ALA A 114 14.22 -2.39 -2.96
C ALA A 114 13.86 -3.84 -3.34
N VAL A 115 13.57 -4.11 -4.62
CA VAL A 115 13.32 -5.48 -5.10
C VAL A 115 14.50 -6.42 -4.85
N ARG A 116 15.74 -5.90 -4.88
CA ARG A 116 16.94 -6.71 -4.59
C ARG A 116 17.03 -7.17 -3.13
N PHE A 117 16.23 -6.58 -2.24
CA PHE A 117 16.02 -7.02 -0.86
C PHE A 117 14.74 -7.86 -0.68
N GLY A 118 14.02 -8.16 -1.76
CA GLY A 118 12.79 -8.96 -1.75
C GLY A 118 11.50 -8.16 -1.75
N ILE A 119 11.54 -6.85 -1.52
CA ILE A 119 10.33 -6.02 -1.49
C ILE A 119 9.67 -6.01 -2.88
N ALA A 120 8.42 -6.45 -2.97
CA ALA A 120 7.66 -6.49 -4.22
C ALA A 120 8.28 -7.35 -5.34
N HIS A 121 9.16 -8.31 -5.00
CA HIS A 121 9.77 -9.21 -6.00
C HIS A 121 8.72 -10.00 -6.78
N GLU A 122 7.58 -10.30 -6.17
CA GLU A 122 6.44 -10.98 -6.79
C GLU A 122 5.92 -10.27 -8.06
N LEU A 123 6.12 -8.95 -8.22
CA LEU A 123 5.73 -8.23 -9.43
C LEU A 123 6.42 -8.76 -10.69
N TYR A 124 7.60 -9.35 -10.56
CA TYR A 124 8.35 -9.93 -11.68
C TYR A 124 7.83 -11.31 -12.10
N ALA A 125 6.97 -11.93 -11.28
CA ALA A 125 6.27 -13.16 -11.63
C ALA A 125 4.96 -12.89 -12.38
N TYR A 126 4.55 -11.62 -12.55
CA TYR A 126 3.33 -11.29 -13.27
C TYR A 126 3.50 -11.49 -14.77
N GLU A 127 2.54 -12.18 -15.37
CA GLU A 127 2.47 -12.39 -16.81
C GLU A 127 2.05 -11.12 -17.56
N GLN A 128 2.31 -11.09 -18.87
CA GLN A 128 1.90 -9.95 -19.70
C GLN A 128 0.38 -9.79 -19.75
N ASN A 129 -0.11 -8.67 -19.22
CA ASN A 129 -1.53 -8.38 -19.20
C ASN A 129 -1.94 -7.52 -20.41
N TRP A 130 -2.63 -8.13 -21.36
CA TRP A 130 -3.16 -7.43 -22.54
C TRP A 130 -4.64 -7.13 -22.34
N VAL A 131 -4.98 -5.84 -22.33
CA VAL A 131 -6.31 -5.32 -22.03
C VAL A 131 -6.82 -4.51 -23.22
N GLN A 132 -8.12 -4.61 -23.50
CA GLN A 132 -8.74 -3.86 -24.57
C GLN A 132 -8.93 -2.39 -24.18
N MET A 133 -8.57 -1.51 -25.10
CA MET A 133 -8.73 -0.07 -25.02
C MET A 133 -9.96 0.35 -25.83
N ASP A 134 -10.57 1.46 -25.42
CA ASP A 134 -11.69 2.11 -26.12
C ASP A 134 -11.27 2.80 -27.45
N GLY A 135 -9.98 3.00 -27.67
CA GLY A 135 -9.40 3.60 -28.87
C GLY A 135 -7.86 3.51 -28.91
N ASP A 136 -7.25 4.16 -29.89
CA ASP A 136 -5.80 4.33 -30.05
C ASP A 136 -5.29 5.73 -29.65
N GLY A 137 -6.21 6.65 -29.31
CA GLY A 137 -5.89 8.01 -28.95
C GLY A 137 -5.14 8.15 -27.61
N LYS A 138 -4.53 9.32 -27.39
CA LYS A 138 -3.77 9.66 -26.16
C LYS A 138 -4.57 9.50 -24.86
N TYR A 139 -5.90 9.66 -24.93
CA TYR A 139 -6.81 9.57 -23.79
C TYR A 139 -7.60 8.26 -23.77
N ALA A 140 -7.21 7.30 -24.61
CA ALA A 140 -7.83 5.98 -24.62
C ALA A 140 -7.73 5.35 -23.23
N ARG A 141 -8.82 4.78 -22.75
CA ARG A 141 -8.92 4.12 -21.46
C ARG A 141 -9.12 2.63 -21.66
N PRO A 142 -8.61 1.82 -20.71
CA PRO A 142 -8.95 0.41 -20.72
C PRO A 142 -10.46 0.27 -20.49
N ILE A 143 -11.10 -0.57 -21.31
CA ILE A 143 -12.55 -0.83 -21.23
C ILE A 143 -12.89 -1.52 -19.91
N GLU A 144 -11.98 -2.38 -19.44
CA GLU A 144 -12.09 -3.11 -18.19
C GLU A 144 -10.86 -2.84 -17.32
N ASP A 145 -11.02 -2.84 -16.00
CA ASP A 145 -9.89 -2.69 -15.08
C ASP A 145 -8.82 -3.76 -15.36
N PRO A 146 -7.55 -3.37 -15.60
CA PRO A 146 -6.46 -4.31 -15.81
C PRO A 146 -6.29 -5.32 -14.68
N ALA A 147 -6.53 -4.94 -13.43
CA ALA A 147 -6.45 -5.84 -12.27
C ALA A 147 -7.51 -6.94 -12.34
N VAL A 148 -8.74 -6.58 -12.71
CA VAL A 148 -9.85 -7.54 -12.89
C VAL A 148 -9.55 -8.47 -14.06
N THR A 149 -9.07 -7.92 -15.18
CA THR A 149 -8.68 -8.70 -16.36
C THR A 149 -7.59 -9.73 -16.02
N TYR A 150 -6.58 -9.30 -15.27
CA TYR A 150 -5.50 -10.18 -14.83
C TYR A 150 -5.99 -11.27 -13.87
N ALA A 151 -6.74 -10.89 -12.84
CA ALA A 151 -7.30 -11.84 -11.86
C ALA A 151 -8.21 -12.88 -12.52
N ARG A 152 -8.99 -12.51 -13.54
CA ARG A 152 -9.80 -13.47 -14.31
C ARG A 152 -8.94 -14.46 -15.09
N ARG A 153 -7.83 -14.00 -15.69
CA ARG A 153 -6.98 -14.84 -16.55
C ARG A 153 -6.02 -15.73 -15.76
N TYR A 154 -5.43 -15.19 -14.69
CA TYR A 154 -4.34 -15.82 -13.93
C TYR A 154 -4.63 -16.00 -12.45
N GLY A 155 -5.69 -15.37 -11.90
CA GLY A 155 -6.04 -15.43 -10.48
C GLY A 155 -6.87 -16.65 -10.08
N ARG A 156 -7.31 -17.49 -11.03
CA ARG A 156 -7.69 -18.87 -10.68
C ARG A 156 -6.40 -19.65 -10.47
N PRO A 157 -6.20 -20.34 -9.33
CA PRO A 157 -5.16 -21.34 -9.26
C PRO A 157 -5.42 -22.27 -10.44
N ARG A 158 -4.43 -22.40 -11.32
CA ARG A 158 -4.40 -23.52 -12.26
C ARG A 158 -4.53 -24.74 -11.37
N VAL A 159 -5.74 -25.33 -11.30
CA VAL A 159 -5.88 -26.69 -10.82
C VAL A 159 -4.89 -27.42 -11.70
N ALA A 160 -3.74 -27.77 -11.13
CA ALA A 160 -2.83 -28.67 -11.78
C ALA A 160 -3.71 -29.88 -12.05
N SER A 161 -4.09 -30.05 -13.31
CA SER A 161 -4.62 -31.29 -13.81
C SER A 161 -3.52 -32.29 -13.49
N ALA A 162 -3.63 -32.91 -12.32
CA ALA A 162 -2.82 -34.02 -11.92
C ALA A 162 -2.89 -34.99 -13.09
N PRO A 163 -1.75 -35.52 -13.57
CA PRO A 163 -1.82 -36.59 -14.55
C PRO A 163 -2.70 -37.68 -13.94
N ALA A 164 -3.72 -38.10 -14.70
CA ALA A 164 -4.59 -39.19 -14.32
C ALA A 164 -3.73 -40.44 -14.17
N THR A 165 -3.32 -40.75 -12.95
CA THR A 165 -2.75 -42.04 -12.61
C THR A 165 -3.90 -43.03 -12.58
N GLU A 166 -3.94 -43.92 -13.58
CA GLU A 166 -4.80 -45.10 -13.62
C GLU A 166 -4.68 -45.93 -12.34
N PRO A 167 -5.76 -46.56 -11.86
CA PRO A 167 -5.75 -47.28 -10.59
C PRO A 167 -5.13 -48.67 -10.79
N ALA A 168 -3.87 -48.84 -10.37
CA ALA A 168 -3.29 -50.16 -10.17
C ALA A 168 -3.71 -50.70 -8.80
N GLN A 169 -4.31 -51.89 -8.84
CA GLN A 169 -4.92 -52.65 -7.75
C GLN A 169 -3.92 -52.97 -6.63
N LEU A 170 -4.29 -52.70 -5.37
CA LEU A 170 -3.62 -53.21 -4.18
C LEU A 170 -4.31 -54.49 -3.70
N THR A 171 -3.57 -55.59 -3.66
CA THR A 171 -3.81 -56.71 -2.73
C THR A 171 -2.95 -56.52 -1.47
N ALA A 172 -3.58 -56.59 -0.30
CA ALA A 172 -2.95 -56.63 1.02
C ALA A 172 -2.13 -57.94 1.20
N PRO A 173 -1.23 -58.08 2.22
CA PRO A 173 -1.67 -58.29 3.61
C PRO A 173 -0.75 -57.78 4.77
N VAL A 174 -1.41 -57.51 5.92
CA VAL A 174 -1.13 -57.96 7.31
C VAL A 174 0.02 -57.35 8.17
N GLU A 175 -0.46 -56.66 9.23
CA GLU A 175 -0.06 -56.59 10.67
C GLU A 175 1.37 -56.22 11.13
N ARG A 176 1.45 -55.14 11.93
CA ARG A 176 1.87 -55.23 13.35
C ARG A 176 1.52 -53.97 14.15
N GLU A 177 0.94 -54.18 15.33
CA GLU A 177 0.55 -53.22 16.36
C GLU A 177 1.74 -52.51 17.03
N THR A 178 1.57 -51.23 17.44
CA THR A 178 1.84 -50.76 18.83
C THR A 178 1.31 -49.35 19.09
N GLU A 179 0.31 -49.29 20.00
CA GLU A 179 -0.01 -48.36 21.10
C GLU A 179 0.12 -46.82 21.01
N VAL A 180 -0.96 -46.17 21.48
CA VAL A 180 -1.22 -44.73 21.76
C VAL A 180 -0.80 -44.40 23.22
N PRO A 181 -0.69 -43.12 23.69
CA PRO A 181 -1.86 -42.26 24.03
C PRO A 181 -1.65 -40.75 23.73
N VAL A 182 -2.64 -40.02 23.18
CA VAL A 182 -3.73 -39.21 23.81
C VAL A 182 -3.29 -38.06 24.73
N SER A 183 -3.63 -36.82 24.33
CA SER A 183 -4.12 -35.71 25.18
C SER A 183 -4.39 -34.49 24.27
N GLU A 184 -5.64 -34.23 23.87
CA GLU A 184 -6.63 -33.29 24.45
C GLU A 184 -6.33 -31.79 24.22
N GLU A 185 -7.17 -31.18 23.38
CA GLU A 185 -7.52 -29.75 23.29
C GLU A 185 -8.12 -29.23 24.62
N PRO A 186 -8.18 -27.91 24.97
CA PRO A 186 -9.04 -26.97 24.23
C PRO A 186 -8.74 -25.45 24.25
N ALA A 187 -9.39 -24.78 23.29
CA ALA A 187 -10.13 -23.52 23.37
C ALA A 187 -9.45 -22.18 23.79
N SER A 188 -9.56 -21.23 22.85
CA SER A 188 -10.25 -19.94 22.99
C SER A 188 -9.81 -18.94 24.08
N ALA A 189 -9.23 -17.82 23.63
CA ALA A 189 -9.36 -16.51 24.28
C ALA A 189 -9.16 -15.42 23.20
N ALA A 190 -10.24 -14.80 22.71
CA ALA A 190 -10.75 -13.53 23.21
C ALA A 190 -9.75 -12.36 23.03
N SER A 191 -9.81 -11.71 21.86
CA SER A 191 -9.20 -10.41 21.62
C SER A 191 -9.83 -9.35 22.53
N ALA A 192 -9.14 -9.04 23.61
CA ALA A 192 -9.44 -7.87 24.43
C ALA A 192 -8.82 -6.62 23.79
N ASN A 193 -9.68 -5.62 23.56
CA ASN A 193 -9.33 -4.28 23.14
C ASN A 193 -8.38 -3.62 24.15
N THR A 194 -7.13 -3.40 23.76
CA THR A 194 -6.23 -2.49 24.47
C THR A 194 -6.33 -1.12 23.81
N ALA A 195 -7.14 -0.25 24.41
CA ALA A 195 -7.13 1.18 24.17
C ALA A 195 -5.78 1.76 24.59
N LEU A 196 -5.07 2.39 23.65
CA LEU A 196 -3.90 3.21 23.94
C LEU A 196 -4.17 4.64 23.48
N THR A 197 -4.13 5.52 24.47
CA THR A 197 -4.28 6.97 24.37
C THR A 197 -3.15 7.58 23.55
N SER A 198 -3.55 8.29 22.50
CA SER A 198 -2.88 9.46 21.92
C SER A 198 -4.04 10.26 21.29
N ASP A 199 -4.01 11.58 21.34
CA ASP A 199 -5.07 12.53 20.88
C ASP A 199 -5.47 12.42 19.38
N GLU A 200 -5.27 11.27 18.75
CA GLU A 200 -5.65 10.97 17.39
C GLU A 200 -7.08 10.39 17.38
N PRO A 201 -8.05 11.08 16.74
CA PRO A 201 -9.43 10.64 16.78
C PRO A 201 -9.60 9.30 16.07
N SER A 202 -10.32 8.39 16.72
CA SER A 202 -10.73 7.12 16.11
C SER A 202 -11.87 7.33 15.12
N CYS A 203 -11.93 6.46 14.12
CA CYS A 203 -12.96 6.51 13.09
C CYS A 203 -14.35 6.36 13.71
N PRO A 204 -15.29 7.27 13.45
CA PRO A 204 -16.64 7.20 14.03
C PRO A 204 -17.48 6.04 13.49
N LYS A 205 -17.06 5.40 12.38
CA LYS A 205 -17.78 4.28 11.75
C LYS A 205 -17.27 2.91 12.16
N CYS A 206 -15.94 2.72 12.19
CA CYS A 206 -15.34 1.40 12.44
C CYS A 206 -14.48 1.35 13.71
N GLY A 207 -14.32 2.47 14.43
CA GLY A 207 -13.39 2.57 15.57
C GLY A 207 -11.91 2.47 15.18
N GLY A 208 -11.60 2.27 13.90
CA GLY A 208 -10.24 2.12 13.39
C GLY A 208 -9.46 3.44 13.36
N ARG A 209 -8.15 3.34 13.09
CA ARG A 209 -7.24 4.50 13.00
C ARG A 209 -7.62 5.41 11.82
N MET A 210 -7.37 6.71 11.96
CA MET A 210 -7.59 7.70 10.89
C MET A 210 -6.26 8.30 10.39
N TRP A 211 -6.25 8.81 9.17
CA TRP A 211 -5.21 9.65 8.59
C TRP A 211 -5.49 11.11 8.99
N ASP A 212 -4.52 11.81 9.56
CA ASP A 212 -4.57 13.26 9.79
C ASP A 212 -4.09 14.02 8.53
N ASN A 213 -5.03 14.66 7.86
CA ASN A 213 -4.79 15.43 6.64
C ASN A 213 -4.66 16.94 6.91
N ARG A 214 -4.66 17.39 8.17
CA ARG A 214 -4.62 18.83 8.50
C ARG A 214 -3.35 19.51 8.00
N LEU A 215 -2.22 18.80 7.99
CA LEU A 215 -0.93 19.30 7.51
C LEU A 215 -0.77 19.25 5.99
N THR A 216 -1.51 18.36 5.30
CA THR A 216 -1.34 18.11 3.85
C THR A 216 -2.49 18.66 3.00
N LYS A 217 -3.63 19.04 3.60
CA LYS A 217 -4.77 19.58 2.87
C LYS A 217 -4.48 20.97 2.32
N ARG A 218 -4.70 21.15 1.01
CA ARG A 218 -4.66 22.48 0.34
C ARG A 218 -6.02 23.18 0.31
N ASN A 219 -7.11 22.42 0.40
CA ASN A 219 -8.47 22.94 0.41
C ASN A 219 -8.97 23.05 1.86
N PRO A 220 -9.34 24.25 2.35
CA PRO A 220 -9.83 24.43 3.72
C PRO A 220 -11.13 23.68 4.00
N LYS A 221 -11.92 23.36 2.98
CA LYS A 221 -13.15 22.56 3.09
C LYS A 221 -12.92 21.06 3.03
N ALA A 222 -11.68 20.58 2.85
CA ALA A 222 -11.37 19.15 2.86
C ALA A 222 -11.47 18.56 4.28
N PRO A 223 -11.78 17.26 4.42
CA PRO A 223 -11.88 16.63 5.74
C PRO A 223 -10.51 16.62 6.43
N ASP A 224 -10.53 16.89 7.74
CA ASP A 224 -9.34 16.88 8.60
C ASP A 224 -8.82 15.47 8.79
N TYR A 225 -9.72 14.51 8.96
CA TYR A 225 -9.35 13.11 9.12
C TYR A 225 -10.11 12.22 8.13
N LYS A 226 -9.41 11.21 7.60
CA LYS A 226 -10.00 10.16 6.75
C LYS A 226 -9.65 8.78 7.30
N CYS A 227 -10.61 7.86 7.35
CA CYS A 227 -10.34 6.50 7.81
C CYS A 227 -9.22 5.84 6.99
N ARG A 228 -8.36 5.07 7.66
CA ARG A 228 -7.28 4.32 6.99
C ARG A 228 -7.79 3.09 6.25
N ASP A 229 -8.90 2.52 6.72
CA ASP A 229 -9.53 1.39 6.07
C ASP A 229 -10.29 1.86 4.82
N ARG A 230 -9.91 1.33 3.65
CA ARG A 230 -10.52 1.63 2.35
C ARG A 230 -11.95 1.12 2.23
N SER A 231 -12.34 0.14 3.04
CA SER A 231 -13.72 -0.35 3.11
C SER A 231 -14.61 0.52 4.00
N CYS A 232 -14.04 1.50 4.71
CA CYS A 232 -14.75 2.37 5.64
C CYS A 232 -14.70 3.84 5.21
N ASP A 233 -15.86 4.40 4.84
CA ASP A 233 -16.03 5.81 4.47
C ASP A 233 -16.10 6.77 5.68
N GLY A 234 -15.27 6.54 6.69
CA GLY A 234 -15.22 7.40 7.88
C GLY A 234 -14.43 8.68 7.62
N VAL A 235 -15.01 9.85 7.88
CA VAL A 235 -14.35 11.15 7.75
C VAL A 235 -14.73 12.07 8.91
N ILE A 236 -13.80 12.94 9.32
CA ILE A 236 -14.03 14.01 10.29
C ILE A 236 -13.69 15.34 9.61
N TRP A 237 -14.60 16.29 9.70
CA TRP A 237 -14.46 17.61 9.06
C TRP A 237 -13.96 18.65 10.06
N PRO A 238 -13.26 19.71 9.59
CA PRO A 238 -12.89 20.83 10.46
C PRO A 238 -14.13 21.47 11.09
N PRO A 239 -14.02 21.99 12.33
CA PRO A 239 -15.12 22.70 12.99
C PRO A 239 -15.54 23.88 12.11
N LYS A 240 -16.84 23.98 11.82
CA LYS A 240 -17.40 25.11 11.10
C LYS A 240 -17.25 26.34 11.99
N THR A 241 -16.39 27.29 11.63
CA THR A 241 -16.36 28.60 12.27
C THR A 241 -17.76 29.23 12.14
N GLY A 242 -18.36 29.54 13.29
CA GLY A 242 -19.80 29.75 13.43
C GLY A 242 -20.35 30.97 12.69
N LYS A 243 -21.58 30.82 12.21
CA LYS A 243 -22.57 31.91 12.14
C LYS A 243 -23.24 32.04 13.51
N ASN A 244 -23.30 33.27 14.01
CA ASN A 244 -24.29 33.82 14.96
C ASN A 244 -24.71 32.96 16.14
N GLU A 245 -24.05 33.14 17.28
CA GLU A 245 -24.72 33.09 18.58
C GLU A 245 -25.36 34.46 18.84
N LYS A 246 -26.67 34.56 18.60
CA LYS A 246 -27.51 35.60 19.21
C LYS A 246 -27.69 35.20 20.67
N THR A 247 -26.85 35.74 21.55
CA THR A 247 -27.12 35.76 22.99
C THR A 247 -27.98 36.99 23.27
N GLU A 248 -29.28 36.77 23.38
CA GLU A 248 -30.15 37.63 24.18
C GLU A 248 -29.62 37.61 25.62
N SER A 249 -29.04 38.71 26.05
CA SER A 249 -28.84 38.98 27.46
C SER A 249 -29.06 40.47 27.69
N ALA A 250 -30.18 40.71 28.36
CA ALA A 250 -30.59 41.98 28.91
C ALA A 250 -29.45 42.61 29.70
N LYS A 251 -29.19 43.90 29.44
CA LYS A 251 -28.57 44.78 30.42
C LYS A 251 -29.17 46.18 30.27
N THR A 252 -30.26 46.34 31.01
CA THR A 252 -30.78 47.62 31.49
C THR A 252 -29.87 48.11 32.63
N LEU A 253 -29.68 49.44 32.68
CA LEU A 253 -29.18 50.26 33.79
C LEU A 253 -27.75 50.01 34.33
N SER A 254 -26.89 51.00 34.08
CA SER A 254 -26.42 51.90 35.15
C SER A 254 -25.83 53.18 34.54
N GLU A 255 -26.61 54.25 34.62
CA GLU A 255 -26.10 55.63 34.71
C GLU A 255 -25.19 55.78 35.92
N GLU A 256 -24.13 56.58 35.76
CA GLU A 256 -23.51 57.51 36.72
C GLU A 256 -22.00 57.67 36.40
N THR A 257 -21.65 58.78 35.74
CA THR A 257 -20.86 59.93 36.27
C THR A 257 -19.36 59.68 36.03
N GLU A 258 -18.54 60.51 35.38
CA GLU A 258 -18.28 61.94 35.53
C GLU A 258 -17.55 62.45 34.26
N GLU A 259 -17.99 63.57 33.69
CA GLU A 259 -17.06 64.51 33.03
C GLU A 259 -17.40 65.92 33.53
N ILE A 260 -16.45 66.45 34.30
CA ILE A 260 -16.41 67.82 34.84
C ILE A 260 -15.79 68.72 33.76
N PRO A 261 -16.27 69.96 33.59
CA PRO A 261 -15.87 70.85 32.50
C PRO A 261 -14.57 71.58 32.80
N PHE A 262 -13.80 71.94 31.75
CA PHE A 262 -13.18 73.26 31.53
C PHE A 262 -12.57 73.33 30.13
#